data_AF-A0A925W0T3-F1
#
_entry.id   AF-A0A925W0T3-F1
#
_cell.length_a   1.000
_cell.length_b   1.000
_cell.length_c   1.000
_cell.angle_alpha   90.00
_cell.angle_beta   90.00
_cell.angle_gamma   90.00
#
_symmetry.space_group_name_H-M   'P 1'
#
loop_
_entity.id
_entity.type
_entity.pdbx_description
1 polymer ?
#
loop_
_entity_poly.entity_id
_entity_poly.type
_entity_poly.pdbx_seq_one_letter_code
_entity_poly.pdbx_strand_id
1 'polypeptide(L)' 'MAEEQSIGRQLYEPAHPDADARGFVTYPDIDTTQEMVHLYDAKRIYEANASVFQVAKSMLRASLDI' A
#
# COMPACT_ATOMS: atom_id res chain seq x y z
N MET A 1 -0.80 1.82 15.17
CA MET A 1 -0.89 2.31 13.79
C MET A 1 -0.23 3.68 13.76
N ALA A 2 1.08 3.68 13.65
CA ALA A 2 1.88 4.87 13.50
C ALA A 2 2.78 4.55 12.31
N GLU A 3 2.27 4.74 11.10
CA GLU A 3 3.06 4.48 9.91
C GLU A 3 3.51 5.82 9.32
N GLU A 4 4.81 6.06 9.51
CA GLU A 4 5.71 6.69 8.54
C GLU A 4 5.23 7.96 7.81
N GLN A 5 5.29 9.11 8.50
CA GLN A 5 5.66 10.35 7.81
C GLN A 5 7.19 10.39 7.70
N SER A 6 7.80 9.47 6.93
CA SER A 6 9.23 9.57 6.62
C SER A 6 9.41 10.74 5.67
N ILE A 7 9.93 11.84 6.21
CA ILE A 7 10.43 12.96 5.43
C ILE A 7 11.57 12.35 4.61
N GLY A 8 11.34 12.17 3.31
CA GLY A 8 12.21 11.44 2.39
C GLY A 8 13.69 11.77 2.58
N ARG A 9 14.56 10.79 2.34
CA ARG A 9 16.00 10.89 2.57
C ARG A 9 16.59 12.08 1.82
N GLN A 10 17.09 13.08 2.55
CA GLN A 10 17.73 14.25 1.96
C GLN A 10 19.21 13.98 1.71
N LEU A 11 19.64 14.10 0.46
CA LEU A 11 21.03 13.98 0.05
C LEU A 11 21.54 15.34 -0.43
N TYR A 12 22.77 15.71 -0.03
CA TYR A 12 23.37 16.98 -0.46
C TYR A 12 24.00 16.82 -1.85
N GLU A 13 23.35 17.40 -2.86
CA GLU A 13 23.76 17.33 -4.27
C GLU A 13 23.53 18.70 -4.95
N PRO A 14 24.41 19.69 -4.71
CA PRO A 14 24.19 21.08 -5.16
C PRO A 14 24.21 21.28 -6.68
N ALA A 15 24.63 20.27 -7.45
CA ALA A 15 24.63 20.29 -8.91
C ALA A 15 23.42 19.57 -9.54
N HIS A 16 22.51 19.02 -8.72
CA HIS A 16 21.33 18.31 -9.20
C HIS A 16 20.21 19.33 -9.56
N PRO A 17 19.51 19.17 -10.70
CA PRO A 17 18.47 20.12 -11.13
C PRO A 17 17.29 20.20 -10.15
N ASP A 18 17.04 19.12 -9.39
CA ASP A 18 15.97 19.05 -8.38
C ASP A 18 16.44 19.43 -6.96
N ALA A 19 17.63 20.02 -6.81
CA ALA A 19 18.13 20.45 -5.51
C ALA A 19 17.39 21.70 -4.99
N ASP A 20 17.09 21.72 -3.69
CA ASP A 20 16.50 22.88 -3.02
C ASP A 20 17.47 24.08 -2.99
N ALA A 21 16.99 25.23 -2.49
CA ALA A 21 17.80 26.45 -2.38
C ALA A 21 19.06 26.30 -1.49
N ARG A 22 19.18 25.18 -0.77
CA ARG A 22 20.32 24.82 0.10
C ARG A 22 21.16 23.68 -0.49
N GLY A 23 20.85 23.19 -1.69
CA GLY A 23 21.58 22.13 -2.39
C GLY A 23 21.18 20.70 -2.00
N PHE A 24 20.03 20.49 -1.36
CA PHE A 24 19.55 19.17 -0.96
C PHE A 24 18.51 18.61 -1.92
N VAL A 25 18.65 17.35 -2.30
CA VAL A 25 17.66 16.56 -3.06
C VAL A 25 16.92 15.64 -2.11
N THR A 26 15.59 15.67 -2.16
CA THR A 26 14.75 14.78 -1.35
C THR A 26 14.41 13.55 -2.16
N TYR A 27 14.92 12.39 -1.73
CA TYR A 27 14.55 11.10 -2.31
C TYR A 27 13.40 10.48 -1.53
N PRO A 28 12.43 9.85 -2.22
CA PRO A 28 11.37 9.13 -1.53
C PRO A 28 11.96 7.99 -0.71
N ASP A 29 11.57 7.89 0.56
CA ASP A 29 11.98 6.80 1.45
C ASP A 29 11.01 5.62 1.30
N ILE A 30 10.89 5.11 0.07
CA ILE A 30 10.03 3.96 -0.23
C ILE A 30 10.88 2.70 -0.35
N ASP A 31 10.49 1.64 0.35
CA ASP A 31 11.01 0.30 0.10
C ASP A 31 10.05 -0.43 -0.83
N THR A 32 10.46 -0.54 -2.11
CA THR A 32 9.66 -1.22 -3.14
C THR A 32 9.38 -2.69 -2.81
N THR A 33 10.24 -3.34 -2.04
CA THR A 33 10.05 -4.76 -1.68
C THR A 33 8.90 -4.89 -0.67
N GLN A 34 8.91 -4.03 0.36
CA GLN A 34 7.85 -4.00 1.37
C GLN A 34 6.52 -3.58 0.76
N GLU A 35 6.52 -2.56 -0.11
CA GLU A 35 5.29 -2.08 -0.74
C GLU A 35 4.64 -3.16 -1.64
N MET A 36 5.45 -3.99 -2.31
CA MET A 36 4.94 -5.11 -3.09
C MET A 36 4.36 -6.22 -2.20
N VAL A 37 4.93 -6.48 -1.03
CA VAL A 37 4.36 -7.41 -0.04
C VAL A 37 3.02 -6.87 0.48
N HIS A 38 2.96 -5.59 0.85
CA HIS A 38 1.72 -4.92 1.23
C HIS A 38 0.65 -5.01 0.13
N LEU A 39 1.03 -4.81 -1.13
CA LEU A 39 0.11 -4.96 -2.26
C LEU A 39 -0.37 -6.40 -2.44
N TYR A 40 0.51 -7.39 -2.26
CA TYR A 40 0.14 -8.80 -2.28
C TYR A 40 -0.84 -9.17 -1.16
N ASP A 41 -0.61 -8.68 0.05
CA ASP A 41 -1.50 -8.91 1.18
C ASP A 41 -2.87 -8.26 0.96
N ALA A 42 -2.90 -7.01 0.47
CA ALA A 42 -4.13 -6.34 0.08
C ALA A 42 -4.91 -7.13 -0.98
N LYS A 43 -4.22 -7.69 -1.98
CA LYS A 43 -4.83 -8.56 -3.00
C LYS A 43 -5.45 -9.81 -2.39
N ARG A 44 -4.72 -10.51 -1.52
CA ARG A 44 -5.22 -11.74 -0.86
C ARG A 44 -6.44 -11.46 0.01
N ILE A 45 -6.45 -10.35 0.72
CA ILE A 45 -7.60 -9.91 1.53
C ILE A 45 -8.81 -9.64 0.63
N TYR A 46 -8.61 -8.97 -0.50
CA TYR A 46 -9.70 -8.71 -1.44
C TYR A 46 -10.31 -10.02 -1.98
N GLU A 47 -9.47 -10.95 -2.42
CA GLU A 47 -9.91 -12.27 -2.90
C GLU A 47 -10.66 -13.06 -1.80
N ALA A 48 -10.14 -13.05 -0.56
CA ALA A 48 -10.77 -13.70 0.57
C ALA A 48 -12.16 -13.10 0.86
N ASN A 49 -12.26 -11.77 0.89
CA ASN A 49 -13.53 -11.08 1.14
C ASN A 49 -14.56 -11.40 0.05
N ALA A 50 -14.15 -11.40 -1.22
CA ALA A 50 -15.02 -11.77 -2.34
C ALA A 50 -15.57 -13.20 -2.20
N SER A 51 -14.72 -14.15 -1.78
CA SER A 51 -15.13 -15.53 -1.50
C SER A 51 -16.13 -15.62 -0.35
N VAL A 52 -15.86 -14.92 0.77
CA VAL A 52 -16.76 -14.85 1.92
C VAL A 52 -18.14 -14.31 1.52
N PHE A 53 -18.18 -13.24 0.71
CA PHE A 53 -19.45 -12.71 0.18
C PHE A 53 -20.23 -13.73 -0.64
N GLN A 54 -19.54 -14.52 -1.47
CA GLN A 54 -20.19 -15.53 -2.29
C GLN A 54 -20.76 -16.69 -1.45
N VAL A 55 -20.03 -17.10 -0.41
CA VAL A 55 -20.51 -18.10 0.57
C VAL A 55 -21.73 -17.56 1.31
N ALA A 56 -21.65 -16.34 1.85
CA ALA A 56 -22.76 -15.70 2.55
C ALA A 56 -24.01 -15.60 1.66
N LYS A 57 -23.86 -15.19 0.40
CA LYS A 57 -24.95 -15.14 -0.59
C LYS A 57 -25.59 -16.51 -0.83
N SER A 58 -24.78 -17.56 -0.88
CA SER A 58 -25.27 -18.93 -1.08
C SER A 58 -26.03 -19.44 0.14
N MET A 59 -25.53 -19.17 1.36
CA MET A 59 -26.21 -19.48 2.61
C MET A 59 -27.56 -18.76 2.73
N LEU A 60 -27.61 -17.48 2.37
CA LEU A 60 -28.85 -16.70 2.38
C LEU A 60 -29.90 -17.24 1.42
N ARG A 61 -29.50 -17.66 0.22
CA ARG A 61 -30.41 -18.28 -0.77
C ARG A 61 -30.95 -19.62 -0.27
N ALA A 62 -30.06 -20.48 0.24
CA ALA A 62 -30.46 -21.76 0.80
C ALA A 62 -31.45 -21.60 1.96
N SER A 63 -31.35 -20.52 2.74
CA SER A 63 -32.31 -20.22 3.81
C SER A 63 -33.67 -19.72 3.30
N LEU A 64 -33.76 -19.20 2.08
CA LEU A 64 -35.02 -18.70 1.50
C LEU A 64 -35.80 -19.80 0.77
N ASP A 65 -35.11 -20.85 0.32
CA ASP A 65 -35.69 -22.01 -0.38
C ASP A 65 -36.35 -23.03 0.58
N ILE A 66 -36.30 -22.80 1.90
CA ILE A 66 -36.91 -23.63 2.96
C ILE A 66 -38.11 -22.88 3.54
#